data_AF-A0A349HQE1-F1
#
_entry.id   AF-A0A349HQE1-F1
#
_cell.length_a   1.000
_cell.length_b   1.000
_cell.length_c   1.000
_cell.angle_alpha   90.00
_cell.angle_beta   90.00
_cell.angle_gamma   90.00
#
_symmetry.space_group_name_H-M   'P 1'
#
loop_
_entity.id
_entity.type
_entity.pdbx_description
1 polymer ?
#
loop_
_entity_poly.entity_id
_entity_poly.type
_entity_poly.pdbx_seq_one_letter_code
_entity_poly.pdbx_strand_id
1 'polypeptide(L)' 'EIRPVEIDGIYGPDTTAAVIIFQNLYGLPVTGIVNEETWNKLNEVYQLSLLERETNT' A
#
# COMPACT_ATOMS: atom_id res chain seq x y z
N GLU A 1 6.36 0.67 -10.03
CA GLU A 1 4.99 1.17 -9.80
C GLU A 1 4.14 0.08 -9.18
N ILE A 2 3.17 0.43 -8.33
CA ILE A 2 2.21 -0.54 -7.77
C ILE A 2 1.09 -0.69 -8.80
N ARG A 3 0.90 -1.91 -9.31
CA ARG A 3 -0.19 -2.20 -10.26
C ARG A 3 -1.49 -2.47 -9.50
N PRO A 4 -2.67 -2.13 -10.07
CA PRO A 4 -3.95 -2.53 -9.51
C PRO A 4 -4.01 -4.05 -9.33
N VAL A 5 -4.56 -4.49 -8.20
CA VAL A 5 -4.81 -5.89 -7.87
C VAL A 5 -6.32 -6.09 -7.79
N GLU A 6 -6.83 -7.24 -8.22
CA GLU A 6 -8.24 -7.60 -8.07
C GLU A 6 -8.62 -7.70 -6.59
N ILE A 7 -9.80 -7.21 -6.22
CA ILE A 7 -10.29 -7.26 -4.82
C ILE A 7 -11.10 -8.54 -4.65
N ASP A 8 -10.40 -9.67 -4.59
CA ASP A 8 -10.96 -11.01 -4.43
C ASP A 8 -11.04 -11.48 -2.95
N GLY A 9 -10.47 -10.70 -2.04
CA GLY A 9 -10.39 -11.03 -0.60
C GLY A 9 -9.30 -12.05 -0.26
N ILE A 10 -8.45 -12.42 -1.23
CA ILE A 10 -7.36 -13.39 -1.07
C ILE A 10 -6.03 -12.65 -1.01
N TYR A 11 -5.23 -12.98 0.00
CA TYR A 11 -3.84 -12.52 0.05
C TYR A 11 -2.96 -13.41 -0.85
N GLY A 12 -3.12 -13.25 -2.16
CA GLY A 12 -2.45 -14.04 -3.19
C GLY A 12 -1.10 -13.49 -3.65
N PRO A 13 -0.51 -14.06 -4.71
CA PRO A 13 0.76 -13.62 -5.27
C PRO A 13 0.74 -12.15 -5.73
N ASP A 14 -0.36 -11.69 -6.32
CA ASP A 14 -0.48 -10.31 -6.80
C ASP A 14 -0.54 -9.30 -5.65
N THR A 15 -1.31 -9.59 -4.60
CA THR A 15 -1.34 -8.80 -3.36
C THR A 15 0.03 -8.76 -2.70
N THR A 16 0.71 -9.91 -2.61
CA THR A 16 2.06 -10.01 -2.05
C THR A 16 3.05 -9.16 -2.84
N ALA A 17 3.02 -9.23 -4.18
CA ALA A 17 3.88 -8.42 -5.03
C ALA A 17 3.62 -6.92 -4.87
N ALA A 18 2.35 -6.50 -4.77
CA ALA A 18 1.99 -5.11 -4.51
C ALA A 18 2.51 -4.63 -3.15
N VAL A 19 2.41 -5.45 -2.10
CA VAL A 19 2.93 -5.11 -0.76
C VAL A 19 4.45 -5.02 -0.75
N ILE A 20 5.16 -5.91 -1.45
CA ILE A 20 6.63 -5.83 -1.62
C ILE A 20 7.03 -4.50 -2.26
N ILE A 21 6.35 -4.10 -3.33
CA ILE A 21 6.65 -2.85 -4.03
C ILE A 21 6.34 -1.66 -3.13
N PHE A 22 5.21 -1.67 -2.42
CA PHE A 22 4.86 -0.63 -1.46
C PHE A 22 5.91 -0.48 -0.36
N GLN A 23 6.31 -1.58 0.27
CA GLN A 23 7.34 -1.58 1.31
C GLN A 23 8.66 -0.99 0.79
N ASN A 24 9.07 -1.38 -0.42
CA ASN A 24 10.26 -0.83 -1.06
C ASN A 24 10.16 0.69 -1.30
N LEU A 25 9.03 1.16 -1.81
CA LEU A 25 8.81 2.59 -2.11
C LEU A 25 8.86 3.48 -0.86
N TYR A 26 8.38 2.97 0.28
CA TYR A 26 8.31 3.73 1.53
C TYR A 26 9.42 3.38 2.53
N GLY A 27 10.45 2.64 2.10
CA GLY A 27 11.62 2.31 2.92
C GLY A 27 11.34 1.39 4.10
N LEU A 28 10.28 0.58 4.03
CA LEU A 28 9.92 -0.40 5.04
C LEU A 28 10.68 -1.72 4.84
N PRO A 29 10.76 -2.60 5.86
CA PRO A 29 11.24 -3.97 5.68
C PRO A 29 10.44 -4.71 4.60
N VAL A 30 11.13 -5.13 3.52
CA VAL A 30 10.51 -5.77 2.36
C VAL A 30 10.28 -7.26 2.63
N THR A 31 9.14 -7.56 3.26
CA THR A 31 8.75 -8.92 3.66
C THR A 31 7.62 -9.49 2.82
N GLY A 32 6.88 -8.64 2.11
CA GLY A 32 5.62 -9.01 1.46
C GLY A 32 4.49 -9.33 2.43
N ILE A 33 4.69 -9.10 3.73
CA ILE A 33 3.72 -9.33 4.80
C ILE A 33 3.30 -7.98 5.36
N VAL A 34 2.00 -7.77 5.51
CA VAL A 34 1.45 -6.58 6.17
C VAL A 34 1.53 -6.77 7.69
N ASN A 35 2.50 -6.11 8.31
CA ASN A 35 2.58 -5.91 9.76
C ASN A 35 2.04 -4.53 10.15
N GLU A 36 2.12 -4.19 11.45
CA GLU A 36 1.65 -2.89 11.97
C GLU A 36 2.31 -1.70 11.26
N GLU A 37 3.64 -1.74 11.05
CA GLU A 37 4.38 -0.68 10.38
C GLU A 37 3.88 -0.47 8.93
N THR A 38 3.69 -1.57 8.20
CA THR A 38 3.13 -1.54 6.83
C THR A 38 1.71 -0.99 6.83
N TRP A 39 0.87 -1.41 7.77
CA TRP A 39 -0.51 -0.95 7.88
C TRP A 39 -0.62 0.54 8.20
N ASN A 40 0.20 1.02 9.13
CA ASN A 40 0.26 2.44 9.49
C ASN A 40 0.66 3.30 8.30
N LYS A 41 1.67 2.88 7.53
CA LYS A 41 2.08 3.60 6.32
C LYS A 41 1.01 3.57 5.23
N LEU A 42 0.31 2.44 5.03
CA LEU A 42 -0.82 2.36 4.09
C LEU A 42 -1.92 3.38 4.44
N ASN A 43 -2.28 3.46 5.72
CA ASN A 43 -3.27 4.42 6.19
C ASN A 43 -2.80 5.86 5.98
N GLU A 44 -1.57 6.19 6.35
CA GLU A 44 -0.99 7.53 6.15
C GLU A 44 -1.04 7.95 4.67
N VAL A 45 -0.57 7.09 3.76
CA VAL A 45 -0.57 7.35 2.32
C VAL A 45 -2.00 7.53 1.80
N TYR A 46 -2.93 6.69 2.25
CA TYR A 46 -4.34 6.83 1.89
C TYR A 46 -4.93 8.16 2.36
N GLN A 47 -4.69 8.56 3.62
CA GLN A 47 -5.17 9.85 4.13
C GLN A 47 -4.56 11.04 3.37
N LEU A 48 -3.26 11.01 3.08
CA LEU A 48 -2.61 12.03 2.26
C LEU A 48 -3.26 12.14 0.88
N SER A 49 -3.58 11.00 0.25
CA SER A 49 -4.27 10.99 -1.05
C SER A 49 -5.68 11.58 -0.99
N LEU A 50 -6.38 11.48 0.15
CA LEU A 50 -7.68 12.11 0.34
C LEU A 50 -7.55 13.63 0.48
N LEU A 51 -6.59 14.09 1.28
CA LEU A 51 -6.33 15.53 1.49
C LEU A 51 -5.90 16.22 0.19
N GLU A 52 -5.07 15.56 -0.63
CA GLU A 52 -4.68 16.07 -1.95
C GLU A 52 -5.90 16.24 -2.88
N ARG A 53 -6.89 15.35 -2.79
CA ARG A 53 -8.13 15.44 -3.58
C ARG A 53 -9.05 16.57 -3.11
N GLU A 54 -9.08 16.83 -1.80
CA GLU A 54 -9.87 17.92 -1.21
C GLU A 54 -9.28 19.31 -1.50
N THR A 55 -7.95 19.43 -1.56
CA THR A 55 -7.25 20.71 -1.75
C THR A 55 -7.01 21.10 -3.21
N ASN A 56 -7.13 20.16 -4.16
CA ASN A 56 -7.07 20.41 -5.61
C ASN A 56 -8.45 20.71 -6.25
N THR A 57 -9.43 21.11 -5.44
CA THR A 57 -10.71 21.70 -5.91
C THR A 57 -10.72 23.18 -5.59
#